data_AF-A0AAV1M1L6-F1
#
_entry.id   AF-A0AAV1M1L6-F1
#
_cell.length_a   1.000
_cell.length_b   1.000
_cell.length_c   1.000
_cell.angle_alpha   90.00
_cell.angle_beta   90.00
_cell.angle_gamma   90.00
#
_symmetry.space_group_name_H-M   'P 1'
#
loop_
_entity.id
_entity.type
_entity.pdbx_description
1 polymer ?
#
loop_
_entity_poly.entity_id
_entity_poly.type
_entity_poly.pdbx_seq_one_letter_code
_entity_poly.pdbx_strand_id
1 'polypeptide(L)'
;MTDTGPILREVLNTISAKEKYENCDIKMKLINTDGANYLSHLYEVTISAPNKPDLELFGKVVTITEDKRAAFNISVLDTEYFFYTNLLNEYRLLEEKYKIPERNRLLTAKSYGFDNGYLRETVVMENLSKKKFMCYNRLESVTWEHAAECIKQMAYLHVLSVVFGQDNPEKRDEIFKKINFTFPKGQWRTPIQIFMSGNLEASLHQKYQKRFTILP
;
A
#
# COMPACT_ATOMS: atom_id res chain seq x y z
N MET A 1 -22.71 0.81 2.04
CA MET A 1 -21.28 0.43 1.96
C MET A 1 -21.21 -1.07 1.77
N THR A 2 -20.42 -1.56 0.83
CA THR A 2 -20.27 -3.01 0.60
C THR A 2 -19.55 -3.63 1.79
N ASP A 3 -20.10 -4.71 2.34
CA ASP A 3 -19.40 -5.51 3.34
C ASP A 3 -18.19 -6.18 2.65
N THR A 4 -17.00 -5.85 3.13
CA THR A 4 -15.72 -6.31 2.56
C THR A 4 -15.13 -7.47 3.34
N GLY A 5 -15.75 -7.86 4.47
CA GLY A 5 -15.35 -9.00 5.28
C GLY A 5 -15.35 -10.32 4.50
N PRO A 6 -16.39 -10.64 3.71
CA PRO A 6 -16.41 -11.86 2.90
C PRO A 6 -15.28 -11.94 1.87
N ILE A 7 -15.00 -10.82 1.18
CA ILE A 7 -13.91 -10.75 0.18
C ILE A 7 -12.56 -11.04 0.85
N LEU A 8 -12.30 -10.40 1.98
CA LEU A 8 -11.07 -10.64 2.74
C LEU A 8 -11.00 -12.09 3.25
N ARG A 9 -12.12 -12.66 3.71
CA ARG A 9 -12.21 -14.03 4.22
C ARG A 9 -11.78 -15.06 3.18
N GLU A 10 -12.15 -14.88 1.91
CA GLU A 10 -11.73 -15.77 0.81
C GLU A 10 -10.20 -15.79 0.63
N VAL A 11 -9.57 -14.62 0.66
CA VAL A 11 -8.11 -14.50 0.59
C VAL A 11 -7.44 -15.13 1.81
N LEU A 12 -7.99 -14.90 3.01
CA LEU A 12 -7.47 -15.47 4.25
C LEU A 12 -7.60 -17.00 4.30
N ASN A 13 -8.67 -17.57 3.76
CA ASN A 13 -8.80 -19.03 3.64
C ASN A 13 -7.68 -19.60 2.75
N THR A 14 -7.40 -18.93 1.62
CA THR A 14 -6.29 -19.32 0.72
C THR A 14 -4.93 -19.23 1.43
N ILE A 15 -4.70 -18.17 2.21
CA ILE A 15 -3.48 -17.99 3.00
C ILE A 15 -3.37 -19.07 4.07
N SER A 16 -4.46 -19.37 4.80
CA SER A 16 -4.45 -20.39 5.84
C SER A 16 -4.09 -21.78 5.29
N ALA A 17 -4.62 -22.15 4.12
CA ALA A 17 -4.27 -23.40 3.45
C ALA A 17 -2.80 -23.42 3.01
N LYS A 18 -2.32 -22.34 2.37
CA LYS A 18 -0.93 -22.20 1.90
C LYS A 18 0.08 -22.26 3.03
N GLU A 19 -0.19 -21.56 4.14
CA GLU A 19 0.67 -21.51 5.33
C GLU A 19 0.43 -22.72 6.27
N LYS A 20 -0.44 -23.67 5.88
CA LYS A 20 -0.77 -24.92 6.58
C LYS A 20 -1.35 -24.69 7.99
N TYR A 21 -2.23 -23.70 8.15
CA TYR A 21 -3.01 -23.46 9.35
C TYR A 21 -4.31 -24.28 9.28
N GLU A 22 -4.24 -25.54 9.71
CA GLU A 22 -5.38 -26.45 9.72
C GLU A 22 -6.28 -26.22 10.93
N ASN A 23 -7.60 -26.39 10.77
CA ASN A 23 -8.61 -26.15 11.81
C ASN A 23 -8.45 -24.78 12.49
N CYS A 24 -8.12 -23.75 11.70
CA CYS A 24 -7.81 -22.44 12.22
C CYS A 24 -9.05 -21.60 12.52
N ASP A 25 -8.96 -20.77 13.55
CA ASP A 25 -9.87 -19.65 13.77
C ASP A 25 -9.31 -18.39 13.12
N ILE A 26 -10.17 -17.64 12.44
CA ILE A 26 -9.79 -16.40 11.74
C ILE A 26 -10.61 -15.26 12.33
N LYS A 27 -9.92 -14.39 13.06
CA LYS A 27 -10.49 -13.16 13.61
C LYS A 27 -10.12 -11.98 12.73
N MET A 28 -11.11 -11.16 12.41
CA MET A 28 -10.93 -9.95 11.61
C MET A 28 -11.54 -8.77 12.38
N LYS A 29 -10.78 -7.68 12.49
CA LYS A 29 -11.20 -6.44 13.14
C LYS A 29 -10.98 -5.28 12.18
N LEU A 30 -12.06 -4.59 11.85
CA LEU A 30 -11.98 -3.38 11.03
C LEU A 30 -11.20 -2.29 11.79
N ILE A 31 -10.25 -1.65 11.10
CA ILE A 31 -9.47 -0.53 11.64
C ILE A 31 -10.16 0.76 11.20
N ASN A 32 -10.65 1.52 12.19
CA ASN A 32 -11.11 2.88 11.94
C ASN A 32 -9.90 3.82 11.95
N THR A 33 -9.81 4.70 10.96
CA THR A 33 -8.65 5.57 10.72
C THR A 33 -9.01 7.05 10.65
N ASP A 34 -10.16 7.40 11.22
CA ASP A 34 -10.67 8.78 11.30
C ASP A 34 -10.61 9.52 9.96
N GLY A 35 -10.89 8.78 8.88
CA GLY A 35 -10.94 9.29 7.51
C GLY A 35 -9.65 9.19 6.70
N ALA A 36 -8.56 8.61 7.22
CA ALA A 36 -7.29 8.53 6.49
C ALA A 36 -7.24 7.48 5.35
N ASN A 37 -8.22 6.57 5.26
CA ASN A 37 -8.29 5.51 4.23
C ASN A 37 -9.47 5.70 3.28
N TYR A 38 -9.36 6.68 2.39
CA TYR A 38 -10.44 7.09 1.50
C TYR A 38 -10.91 6.04 0.48
N LEU A 39 -10.06 5.07 0.14
CA LEU A 39 -10.27 4.13 -0.96
C LEU A 39 -10.28 2.65 -0.54
N SER A 40 -10.14 2.36 0.75
CA SER A 40 -10.04 0.99 1.24
C SER A 40 -10.50 0.83 2.68
N HIS A 41 -11.07 -0.33 3.00
CA HIS A 41 -11.18 -0.82 4.38
C HIS A 41 -9.90 -1.52 4.79
N LEU A 42 -9.46 -1.23 6.01
CA LEU A 42 -8.28 -1.85 6.62
C LEU A 42 -8.72 -2.80 7.73
N TYR A 43 -8.02 -3.92 7.86
CA TYR A 43 -8.33 -4.96 8.83
C TYR A 43 -7.07 -5.37 9.57
N GLU A 44 -7.19 -5.49 10.89
CA GLU A 44 -6.31 -6.30 11.71
C GLU A 44 -6.85 -7.73 11.69
N VAL A 45 -6.00 -8.70 11.40
CA VAL A 45 -6.39 -10.09 11.23
C VAL A 45 -5.46 -10.98 12.05
N THR A 46 -6.04 -11.96 12.74
CA THR A 46 -5.30 -12.99 13.46
C THR A 46 -5.80 -14.37 13.01
N ILE A 47 -4.89 -15.23 12.53
CA ILE A 47 -5.17 -16.64 12.24
C ILE A 47 -4.53 -17.48 13.34
N SER A 48 -5.35 -18.19 14.12
CA SER A 48 -4.93 -19.03 15.23
C SER A 48 -5.16 -20.51 14.89
N ALA A 49 -4.19 -21.37 15.18
CA ALA A 49 -4.34 -22.82 15.03
C ALA A 49 -3.71 -23.56 16.23
N PRO A 50 -4.22 -24.74 16.63
CA PRO A 50 -3.81 -25.40 17.89
C PRO A 50 -2.30 -25.64 18.05
N ASN A 51 -1.58 -25.85 16.94
CA ASN A 51 -0.16 -26.24 16.95
C ASN A 51 0.74 -25.20 16.28
N LYS A 52 0.30 -23.95 16.15
CA LYS A 52 1.06 -22.88 15.49
C LYS A 52 0.95 -21.57 16.26
N PRO A 53 2.01 -20.74 16.23
CA PRO A 53 1.88 -19.37 16.70
C PRO A 53 0.85 -18.63 15.85
N ASP A 54 0.16 -17.68 16.48
CA ASP A 54 -0.79 -16.82 15.81
C ASP A 54 -0.12 -16.09 14.65
N LEU A 55 -0.75 -16.13 13.47
CA LEU A 55 -0.32 -15.39 12.30
C LEU A 55 -1.04 -14.05 12.29
N GLU A 56 -0.27 -13.00 12.58
CA GLU A 56 -0.77 -11.63 12.68
C GLU A 56 -0.62 -10.91 11.34
N LEU A 57 -1.77 -10.57 10.76
CA LEU A 57 -1.89 -10.06 9.40
C LEU A 57 -2.60 -8.70 9.38
N PHE A 58 -2.31 -7.97 8.31
CA PHE A 58 -2.95 -6.71 7.97
C PHE A 58 -3.61 -6.86 6.60
N GLY A 59 -4.91 -6.66 6.54
CA GLY A 59 -5.71 -6.74 5.31
C GLY A 59 -6.10 -5.35 4.82
N LYS A 60 -5.99 -5.12 3.52
CA LYS A 60 -6.47 -3.90 2.85
C LYS A 60 -7.36 -4.32 1.69
N VAL A 61 -8.63 -3.92 1.74
CA VAL A 61 -9.63 -4.23 0.72
C VAL A 61 -10.11 -2.92 0.09
N VAL A 62 -10.03 -2.81 -1.23
CA VAL A 62 -10.45 -1.61 -1.97
C VAL A 62 -11.96 -1.45 -1.92
N THR A 63 -12.43 -0.21 -1.69
CA THR A 63 -13.85 0.14 -1.55
C THR A 63 -14.34 1.13 -2.60
N ILE A 64 -13.59 1.29 -3.70
CA ILE A 64 -13.95 2.23 -4.78
C ILE A 64 -15.09 1.64 -5.62
N THR A 65 -16.17 2.42 -5.76
CA THR A 65 -17.32 2.11 -6.60
C THR A 65 -17.00 2.24 -8.09
N GLU A 66 -17.80 1.60 -8.94
CA GLU A 66 -17.64 1.67 -10.40
C GLU A 66 -17.66 3.11 -10.92
N ASP A 67 -18.58 3.95 -10.42
CA ASP A 67 -18.70 5.35 -10.83
C ASP A 67 -17.39 6.13 -10.59
N LYS A 68 -16.74 5.88 -9.46
CA LYS A 68 -15.45 6.50 -9.12
C LYS A 68 -14.32 5.95 -9.99
N ARG A 69 -14.34 4.66 -10.35
CA ARG A 69 -13.35 4.08 -11.26
C ARG A 69 -13.46 4.68 -12.66
N ALA A 70 -14.68 4.80 -13.19
CA ALA A 70 -14.95 5.41 -14.48
C ALA A 70 -14.50 6.87 -14.53
N ALA A 71 -14.74 7.63 -13.45
CA ALA A 71 -14.37 9.04 -13.38
C ALA A 71 -12.85 9.29 -13.34
N PHE A 72 -12.07 8.37 -12.77
CA PHE A 72 -10.66 8.60 -12.46
C PHE A 72 -9.67 7.66 -13.17
N ASN A 73 -10.15 6.67 -13.93
CA ASN A 73 -9.34 5.63 -14.58
C ASN A 73 -8.29 5.02 -13.62
N ILE A 74 -8.71 4.72 -12.40
CA ILE A 74 -7.79 4.31 -11.32
C ILE A 74 -7.63 2.79 -11.34
N SER A 75 -6.38 2.38 -11.52
CA SER A 75 -5.88 1.11 -11.00
C SER A 75 -5.38 1.34 -9.56
N VAL A 76 -6.04 0.73 -8.58
CA VAL A 76 -5.81 1.05 -7.15
C VAL A 76 -4.70 0.21 -6.55
N LEU A 77 -4.64 -1.08 -6.91
CA LEU A 77 -3.68 -2.04 -6.37
C LEU A 77 -2.79 -2.70 -7.44
N ASP A 78 -2.93 -2.44 -8.75
CA ASP A 78 -2.10 -3.18 -9.73
C ASP A 78 -0.60 -2.90 -9.54
N THR A 79 -0.24 -1.67 -9.17
CA THR A 79 1.18 -1.33 -8.89
C THR A 79 1.68 -2.06 -7.63
N GLU A 80 0.86 -2.10 -6.58
CA GLU A 80 1.20 -2.80 -5.32
C GLU A 80 1.27 -4.32 -5.54
N TYR A 81 0.31 -4.88 -6.27
CA TYR A 81 0.29 -6.27 -6.71
C TYR A 81 1.53 -6.62 -7.53
N PHE A 82 1.84 -5.84 -8.57
CA PHE A 82 3.02 -6.05 -9.42
C PHE A 82 4.32 -5.96 -8.62
N PHE A 83 4.42 -4.99 -7.71
CA PHE A 83 5.60 -4.84 -6.85
C PHE A 83 5.87 -6.13 -6.07
N TYR A 84 4.89 -6.65 -5.33
CA TYR A 84 5.08 -7.80 -4.46
C TYR A 84 5.14 -9.14 -5.19
N THR A 85 4.48 -9.30 -6.34
CA THR A 85 4.42 -10.57 -7.07
C THR A 85 5.54 -10.73 -8.10
N ASN A 86 6.04 -9.63 -8.66
CA ASN A 86 7.06 -9.64 -9.70
C ASN A 86 8.31 -8.88 -9.28
N LEU A 87 8.23 -7.57 -9.12
CA LEU A 87 9.42 -6.71 -9.02
C LEU A 87 10.29 -7.01 -7.80
N LEU A 88 9.66 -7.28 -6.66
CA LEU A 88 10.38 -7.58 -5.42
C LEU A 88 11.23 -8.85 -5.55
N ASN A 89 10.74 -9.87 -6.28
CA ASN A 89 11.51 -11.09 -6.51
C ASN A 89 12.76 -10.81 -7.36
N GLU A 90 12.64 -9.97 -8.40
CA GLU A 90 13.79 -9.53 -9.20
C GLU A 90 14.82 -8.80 -8.33
N TYR A 91 14.36 -7.94 -7.43
CA TYR A 91 15.24 -7.23 -6.50
C TYR A 91 15.93 -8.17 -5.53
N ARG A 92 15.24 -9.20 -5.01
CA ARG A 92 15.89 -10.22 -4.16
C ARG A 92 16.97 -11.00 -4.92
N LEU A 93 16.71 -11.37 -6.18
CA LEU A 93 17.71 -12.02 -7.03
C LEU A 93 18.93 -11.14 -7.28
N LEU A 94 18.75 -9.82 -7.46
CA LEU A 94 19.87 -8.88 -7.57
C LEU A 94 20.67 -8.78 -6.26
N GLU A 95 20.00 -8.66 -5.12
CA GLU A 95 20.65 -8.62 -3.81
C GLU A 95 21.47 -9.89 -3.54
N GLU A 96 20.97 -11.06 -3.96
CA GLU A 96 21.70 -12.33 -3.88
C GLU A 96 22.89 -12.38 -4.86
N LYS A 97 22.67 -12.02 -6.13
CA LYS A 97 23.70 -11.96 -7.19
C LYS A 97 24.89 -11.10 -6.76
N TYR A 98 24.63 -9.93 -6.20
CA TYR A 98 25.66 -9.00 -5.73
C TYR A 98 26.09 -9.25 -4.27
N LYS A 99 25.61 -10.34 -3.65
CA LYS A 99 25.97 -10.76 -2.28
C LYS A 99 25.77 -9.65 -1.25
N ILE A 100 24.69 -8.88 -1.39
CA ILE A 100 24.35 -7.80 -0.47
C ILE A 100 24.04 -8.40 0.91
N PRO A 101 24.74 -7.97 1.98
CA PRO A 101 24.45 -8.42 3.35
C PRO A 101 23.01 -8.10 3.74
N GLU A 102 22.35 -8.96 4.52
CA GLU A 102 20.94 -8.78 4.91
C GLU A 102 20.63 -7.40 5.50
N ARG A 103 21.52 -6.87 6.35
CA ARG A 103 21.40 -5.53 6.95
C ARG A 103 21.37 -4.37 5.95
N ASN A 104 21.80 -4.61 4.71
CA ASN A 104 21.87 -3.63 3.62
C ASN A 104 20.87 -3.94 2.49
N ARG A 105 19.94 -4.89 2.71
CA ARG A 105 18.87 -5.19 1.76
C ARG A 105 17.68 -4.27 1.98
N LEU A 106 16.89 -4.08 0.92
CA LEU A 106 15.64 -3.32 0.97
C LEU A 106 14.69 -3.99 1.96
N LEU A 107 14.22 -3.26 2.97
CA LEU A 107 13.23 -3.76 3.91
C LEU A 107 11.82 -3.63 3.34
N THR A 108 11.08 -4.74 3.35
CA THR A 108 9.67 -4.79 2.89
C THR A 108 8.85 -5.61 3.87
N ALA A 109 7.60 -5.23 4.10
CA ALA A 109 6.65 -6.11 4.77
C ALA A 109 6.43 -7.38 3.93
N LYS A 110 6.34 -8.54 4.59
CA LYS A 110 6.02 -9.78 3.88
C LYS A 110 4.58 -9.70 3.36
N SER A 111 4.37 -9.97 2.08
CA SER A 111 3.03 -10.19 1.53
C SER A 111 2.65 -11.66 1.64
N TYR A 112 1.41 -11.93 2.06
CA TYR A 112 0.86 -13.27 2.24
C TYR A 112 -0.09 -13.66 1.11
N GLY A 113 -0.87 -12.71 0.59
CA GLY A 113 -1.82 -12.98 -0.48
C GLY A 113 -2.43 -11.74 -1.10
N PHE A 114 -3.02 -11.94 -2.27
CA PHE A 114 -3.68 -10.91 -3.07
C PHE A 114 -4.94 -11.48 -3.71
N ASP A 115 -5.91 -10.61 -3.96
CA ASP A 115 -6.97 -10.78 -4.94
C ASP A 115 -6.93 -9.53 -5.83
N ASN A 116 -6.79 -9.69 -7.15
CA ASN A 116 -6.86 -8.58 -8.11
C ASN A 116 -8.13 -8.63 -8.97
N GLY A 117 -9.16 -9.35 -8.49
CA GLY A 117 -10.47 -9.38 -9.10
C GLY A 117 -11.12 -8.00 -9.08
N TYR A 118 -11.83 -7.67 -10.15
CA TYR A 118 -12.55 -6.41 -10.27
C TYR A 118 -13.52 -6.21 -9.09
N LEU A 119 -13.41 -5.07 -8.40
CA LEU A 119 -14.16 -4.70 -7.18
C LEU A 119 -13.89 -5.59 -5.95
N ARG A 120 -12.87 -6.43 -6.02
CA ARG A 120 -12.45 -7.33 -4.94
C ARG A 120 -10.98 -7.13 -4.57
N GLU A 121 -10.37 -6.06 -5.06
CA GLU A 121 -8.93 -5.89 -4.95
C GLU A 121 -8.52 -5.85 -3.48
N THR A 122 -7.70 -6.82 -3.10
CA THR A 122 -7.33 -7.11 -1.72
C THR A 122 -5.85 -7.44 -1.66
N VAL A 123 -5.18 -6.92 -0.64
CA VAL A 123 -3.83 -7.33 -0.27
C VAL A 123 -3.79 -7.68 1.21
N VAL A 124 -3.11 -8.78 1.54
CA VAL A 124 -2.89 -9.23 2.91
C VAL A 124 -1.39 -9.33 3.17
N MET A 125 -0.94 -8.65 4.22
CA MET A 125 0.46 -8.46 4.54
C MET A 125 0.75 -8.78 6.00
N GLU A 126 2.03 -8.85 6.34
CA GLU A 126 2.49 -8.87 7.73
C GLU A 126 1.99 -7.65 8.51
N ASN A 127 1.43 -7.88 9.70
CA ASN A 127 1.04 -6.80 10.58
C ASN A 127 2.25 -6.20 11.33
N LEU A 128 2.83 -5.14 10.76
CA LEU A 128 3.98 -4.45 11.36
C LEU A 128 3.66 -3.79 12.71
N SER A 129 2.40 -3.49 13.02
CA SER A 129 2.03 -2.91 14.32
C SER A 129 2.33 -3.87 15.48
N LYS A 130 2.21 -5.19 15.26
CA LYS A 130 2.60 -6.21 16.24
C LYS A 130 4.11 -6.27 16.48
N LYS A 131 4.90 -5.74 15.54
CA LYS A 131 6.35 -5.53 15.67
C LYS A 131 6.71 -4.13 16.20
N LYS A 132 5.74 -3.40 16.77
CA LYS A 132 5.90 -2.05 17.33
C LYS A 132 6.20 -0.96 16.30
N PHE A 133 5.97 -1.22 15.01
CA PHE A 133 5.98 -0.15 14.02
C PHE A 133 4.70 0.66 14.13
N MET A 134 4.80 1.97 13.92
CA MET A 134 3.68 2.89 13.95
C MET A 134 3.78 3.88 12.79
N CYS A 135 2.63 4.34 12.30
CA CYS A 135 2.59 5.47 11.38
C CYS A 135 3.03 6.72 12.14
N TYR A 136 4.00 7.45 11.57
CA TYR A 136 4.44 8.71 12.15
C TYR A 136 3.33 9.75 12.09
N ASN A 137 3.22 10.60 13.12
CA ASN A 137 2.23 11.68 13.12
C ASN A 137 2.63 12.73 12.06
N ARG A 138 1.83 12.88 11.00
CA ARG A 138 2.10 13.82 9.91
C ARG A 138 2.11 15.30 10.33
N LEU A 139 1.61 15.62 11.53
CA LEU A 139 1.61 16.97 12.08
C LEU A 139 2.85 17.26 12.92
N GLU A 140 3.72 16.28 13.11
CA GLU A 140 4.95 16.38 13.89
C GLU A 140 6.17 16.26 12.98
N SER A 141 7.25 16.95 13.34
CA SER A 141 8.52 16.80 12.65
C SER A 141 9.18 15.48 13.02
N VAL A 142 9.84 14.84 12.06
CA VAL A 142 10.63 13.62 12.28
C VAL A 142 12.00 13.94 12.86
N THR A 143 12.59 13.01 13.61
CA THR A 143 13.99 13.13 14.03
C THR A 143 14.93 12.92 12.84
N TRP A 144 16.17 13.38 12.97
CA TRP A 144 17.19 13.18 11.94
C TRP A 144 17.45 11.69 11.69
N GLU A 145 17.50 10.87 12.74
CA GLU A 145 17.74 9.43 12.66
C GLU A 145 16.62 8.72 11.89
N HIS A 146 15.37 9.10 12.16
CA HIS A 146 14.22 8.56 11.43
C HIS A 146 14.27 8.97 9.94
N ALA A 147 14.54 10.25 9.66
CA ALA A 147 14.66 10.74 8.29
C ALA A 147 15.81 10.03 7.54
N ALA A 148 16.96 9.86 8.18
CA ALA A 148 18.12 9.19 7.59
C ALA A 148 17.82 7.73 7.22
N GLU A 149 17.13 6.98 8.09
CA GLU A 149 16.77 5.59 7.78
C GLU A 149 15.71 5.51 6.66
N CYS A 150 14.72 6.41 6.64
CA CYS A 150 13.76 6.50 5.54
C CYS A 150 14.43 6.80 4.20
N ILE A 151 15.32 7.79 4.14
CA ILE A 151 16.09 8.13 2.93
C ILE A 151 16.98 6.96 2.50
N LYS A 152 17.59 6.24 3.45
CA LYS A 152 18.41 5.06 3.16
C LYS A 152 17.59 3.94 2.52
N GLN A 153 16.39 3.64 3.00
CA GLN A 153 15.51 2.65 2.37
C GLN A 153 15.05 3.10 0.96
N MET A 154 14.77 4.39 0.77
CA MET A 154 14.50 4.94 -0.57
C MET A 154 15.71 4.81 -1.51
N ALA A 155 16.93 5.01 -1.00
CA ALA A 155 18.15 4.84 -1.77
C ALA A 155 18.33 3.38 -2.21
N TYR A 156 18.06 2.40 -1.33
CA TYR A 156 18.07 0.99 -1.69
C TYR A 156 17.08 0.67 -2.81
N LEU A 157 15.84 1.16 -2.69
CA LEU A 157 14.82 0.99 -3.72
C LEU A 157 15.27 1.56 -5.09
N HIS A 158 15.84 2.77 -5.09
CA HIS A 158 16.32 3.41 -6.32
C HIS A 158 17.52 2.70 -6.93
N VAL A 159 18.52 2.31 -6.13
CA VAL A 159 19.69 1.59 -6.62
C VAL A 159 19.28 0.26 -7.25
N LEU A 160 18.38 -0.49 -6.62
CA LEU A 160 17.87 -1.75 -7.18
C LEU A 160 17.16 -1.52 -8.52
N SER A 161 16.37 -0.46 -8.66
CA SER A 161 15.73 -0.09 -9.92
C SER A 161 16.75 0.22 -11.04
N VAL A 162 17.79 0.98 -10.72
CA VAL A 162 18.87 1.33 -11.66
C VAL A 162 19.63 0.09 -12.11
N VAL A 163 20.07 -0.73 -11.15
CA VAL A 163 20.81 -1.97 -11.43
C VAL A 163 19.93 -2.95 -12.21
N PHE A 164 18.67 -3.10 -11.85
CA PHE A 164 17.72 -3.92 -12.60
C PHE A 164 17.61 -3.48 -14.06
N GLY A 165 17.52 -2.17 -14.31
CA GLY A 165 17.44 -1.62 -15.66
C GLY A 165 18.74 -1.75 -16.46
N GLN A 166 19.89 -1.84 -15.81
CA GLN A 166 21.18 -2.08 -16.45
C GLN A 166 21.39 -3.56 -16.77
N ASP A 167 21.05 -4.44 -15.83
CA ASP A 167 21.24 -5.89 -15.97
C ASP A 167 20.19 -6.53 -16.90
N ASN A 168 18.97 -5.99 -16.95
CA ASN A 168 17.85 -6.56 -17.70
C ASN A 168 17.08 -5.48 -18.49
N PRO A 169 17.71 -4.83 -19.49
CA PRO A 169 17.11 -3.71 -20.21
C PRO A 169 15.81 -4.08 -20.94
N GLU A 170 15.74 -5.28 -21.53
CA GLU A 170 14.52 -5.76 -22.21
C GLU A 170 13.36 -5.96 -21.23
N LYS A 171 13.62 -6.65 -20.12
CA LYS A 171 12.63 -6.90 -19.06
C LYS A 171 12.17 -5.60 -18.40
N ARG A 172 13.08 -4.65 -18.22
CA ARG A 172 12.74 -3.28 -17.82
C ARG A 172 11.75 -2.68 -18.81
N ASP A 173 12.05 -2.68 -20.11
CA ASP A 173 11.18 -2.07 -21.11
C ASP A 173 9.80 -2.75 -21.17
N GLU A 174 9.72 -4.07 -21.01
CA GLU A 174 8.47 -4.79 -20.87
C GLU A 174 7.66 -4.36 -19.64
N ILE A 175 8.32 -4.20 -18.49
CA ILE A 175 7.70 -3.77 -17.24
C ILE A 175 7.21 -2.32 -17.37
N PHE A 176 8.03 -1.42 -17.90
CA PHE A 176 7.67 -0.01 -18.08
C PHE A 176 6.49 0.17 -19.03
N LYS A 177 6.35 -0.69 -20.05
CA LYS A 177 5.14 -0.73 -20.91
C LYS A 177 3.88 -1.14 -20.15
N LYS A 178 4.01 -1.96 -19.09
CA LYS A 178 2.89 -2.41 -18.25
C LYS A 178 2.52 -1.39 -17.17
N ILE A 179 3.50 -0.69 -16.61
CA ILE A 179 3.30 0.40 -15.62
C ILE A 179 2.99 1.73 -16.35
N ASN A 180 2.18 1.68 -17.43
CA ASN A 180 1.75 2.90 -18.09
C ASN A 180 0.83 3.69 -17.16
N PHE A 181 1.43 4.54 -16.32
CA PHE A 181 0.74 5.60 -15.62
C PHE A 181 0.34 6.64 -16.66
N THR A 182 -0.75 6.37 -17.37
CA THR A 182 -1.41 7.40 -18.17
C THR A 182 -1.99 8.42 -17.20
N PHE A 183 -1.22 9.47 -16.88
CA PHE A 183 -1.84 10.75 -16.58
C PHE A 183 -2.80 11.04 -17.72
N PRO A 184 -4.10 11.31 -17.46
CA PRO A 184 -5.01 11.64 -18.53
C PRO A 184 -4.46 12.84 -19.29
N LYS A 185 -3.95 12.61 -20.49
CA LYS A 185 -3.50 13.68 -21.38
C LYS A 185 -4.72 14.55 -21.67
N GLY A 186 -4.72 15.79 -21.16
CA GLY A 186 -5.70 16.79 -21.56
C GLY A 186 -6.70 17.28 -20.51
N GLN A 187 -6.61 16.92 -19.23
CA GLN A 187 -7.37 17.60 -18.18
C GLN A 187 -6.45 18.34 -17.21
N TRP A 188 -6.34 19.66 -17.39
CA TRP A 188 -5.64 20.58 -16.49
C TRP A 188 -6.25 20.69 -15.09
N ARG A 189 -7.35 19.96 -14.83
CA ARG A 189 -7.80 19.66 -13.48
C ARG A 189 -7.19 18.34 -13.07
N THR A 190 -6.13 18.42 -12.28
CA THR A 190 -5.57 17.25 -11.62
C THR A 190 -6.69 16.46 -10.92
N PRO A 191 -6.65 15.12 -10.86
CA PRO A 191 -7.56 14.34 -10.03
C PRO A 191 -7.63 14.86 -8.58
N ILE A 192 -6.51 15.44 -8.11
CA ILE A 192 -6.38 16.19 -6.86
C ILE A 192 -7.28 17.44 -6.83
N GLN A 193 -7.34 18.25 -7.89
CA GLN A 193 -8.26 19.41 -7.98
C GLN A 193 -9.73 19.00 -8.05
N ILE A 194 -10.09 17.91 -8.73
CA ILE A 194 -11.46 17.37 -8.72
C ILE A 194 -11.82 16.87 -7.31
N PHE A 195 -10.88 16.19 -6.64
CA PHE A 195 -11.01 15.71 -5.26
C PHE A 195 -11.10 16.86 -4.23
N MET A 196 -10.30 17.92 -4.40
CA MET A 196 -10.29 19.10 -3.52
C MET A 196 -11.48 20.03 -3.77
N SER A 197 -11.99 20.13 -5.00
CA SER A 197 -13.16 20.96 -5.32
C SER A 197 -14.48 20.32 -4.87
N GLY A 198 -14.53 19.00 -4.69
CA GLY A 198 -15.73 18.27 -4.30
C GLY A 198 -16.19 18.48 -2.85
N ASN A 199 -15.35 19.00 -1.94
CA ASN A 199 -15.76 19.27 -0.53
C ASN A 199 -14.85 20.23 0.26
N LEU A 200 -13.88 20.92 -0.36
CA LEU A 200 -12.90 21.73 0.39
C LEU A 200 -13.06 23.25 0.22
N GLU A 201 -13.72 23.73 -0.84
CA GLU A 201 -13.85 25.19 -1.07
C GLU A 201 -14.75 25.88 -0.03
N ALA A 202 -15.74 25.18 0.53
CA ALA A 202 -16.63 25.78 1.54
C ALA A 202 -15.99 25.93 2.93
N SER A 203 -15.00 25.09 3.30
CA SER A 203 -14.45 25.07 4.67
C SER A 203 -13.09 25.75 4.81
N LEU A 204 -12.25 25.75 3.77
CA LEU A 204 -10.95 26.41 3.84
C LEU A 204 -11.06 27.93 3.69
N HIS A 205 -11.92 28.44 2.81
CA HIS A 205 -11.98 29.88 2.56
C HIS A 205 -12.42 30.69 3.79
N GLN A 206 -13.32 30.13 4.61
CA GLN A 206 -13.82 30.78 5.82
C GLN A 206 -12.82 30.73 6.99
N LYS A 207 -11.98 29.70 7.07
CA LYS A 207 -11.02 29.51 8.18
C LYS A 207 -9.73 30.33 8.00
N TYR A 208 -9.34 30.64 6.76
CA TYR A 208 -8.11 31.38 6.45
C TYR A 208 -8.32 32.89 6.21
N GLN A 209 -9.53 33.36 5.89
CA GLN A 209 -9.81 34.82 5.80
C GLN A 209 -9.69 35.55 7.15
N LYS A 210 -10.00 34.87 8.27
CA LYS A 210 -9.92 35.48 9.62
C LYS A 210 -8.49 35.63 10.16
N ARG A 211 -7.48 35.02 9.55
CA ARG A 211 -6.09 35.07 10.04
C ARG A 211 -5.26 36.23 9.45
N PHE A 212 -5.76 36.90 8.41
CA PHE A 212 -5.02 37.96 7.71
C PHE A 212 -5.66 39.35 7.82
N THR A 213 -6.62 39.54 8.74
CA THR A 213 -7.30 40.84 8.95
C THR A 213 -7.02 41.48 10.30
N ILE A 214 -6.02 41.01 11.06
CA ILE A 214 -5.59 41.71 12.27
C ILE A 214 -4.07 41.72 12.28
N LEU A 215 -3.48 42.79 11.76
CA LEU A 215 -2.40 43.55 12.36
C LEU A 215 -2.46 44.96 11.72
N PRO A 216 -2.33 46.04 12.52
CA PRO A 216 -2.62 47.43 12.13
C PRO A 216 -1.66 48.00 11.08
#